data_AF-A0AAJ4K9Y6-F1
#
_entry.id   AF-A0AAJ4K9Y6-F1
#
_cell.length_a   1.000
_cell.length_b   1.000
_cell.length_c   1.000
_cell.angle_alpha   90.00
_cell.angle_beta   90.00
_cell.angle_gamma   90.00
#
_symmetry.space_group_name_H-M   'P 1'
#
loop_
_entity.id
_entity.type
_entity.pdbx_description
1 polymer ?
#
loop_
_entity_poly.entity_id
_entity_poly.type
_entity_poly.pdbx_seq_one_letter_code
_entity_poly.pdbx_strand_id
1 'polypeptide(L)' 'MIGSGNLSLRVNHRWRLLSRDGGKSWEVMSHETYNREKDK' A
#
# COMPACT_ATOMS: atom_id res chain seq x y z
N MET A 1 -15.04 -14.61 -6.15
CA MET A 1 -13.90 -14.45 -5.22
C MET A 1 -13.46 -13.01 -5.33
N ILE A 2 -13.84 -12.16 -4.38
CA ILE A 2 -13.50 -10.73 -4.45
C ILE A 2 -12.04 -10.66 -4.00
N GLY A 3 -11.13 -10.56 -4.97
CA GLY A 3 -9.71 -10.45 -4.68
C GLY A 3 -9.47 -9.16 -3.93
N SER A 4 -9.37 -9.23 -2.60
CA SER A 4 -8.86 -8.15 -1.78
C SER A 4 -7.35 -8.04 -2.01
N GLY A 5 -6.97 -7.62 -3.22
CA GLY A 5 -5.59 -7.26 -3.52
C GLY A 5 -5.19 -6.02 -2.73
N ASN A 6 -3.93 -5.96 -2.32
CA ASN A 6 -3.35 -4.79 -1.68
C ASN A 6 -3.58 -3.54 -2.58
N LEU A 7 -4.23 -2.50 -2.04
CA LEU A 7 -4.39 -1.22 -2.69
C LEU A 7 -3.21 -0.31 -2.37
N SER A 8 -2.79 0.51 -3.33
CA SER A 8 -1.72 1.46 -3.08
C SER A 8 -1.93 2.80 -3.79
N LEU A 9 -1.54 3.89 -3.14
CA LEU A 9 -1.56 5.23 -3.68
C LEU A 9 -0.19 5.88 -3.56
N ARG A 10 0.21 6.65 -4.57
CA ARG A 10 1.45 7.42 -4.54
C ARG A 10 1.15 8.81 -4.00
N VAL A 11 1.67 9.14 -2.82
CA VAL A 11 1.48 10.46 -2.19
C VAL A 11 2.47 11.46 -2.78
N ASN A 12 3.73 11.03 -2.94
CA ASN A 12 4.77 11.80 -3.63
C ASN A 12 5.88 10.85 -4.14
N HIS A 13 7.03 11.38 -4.53
CA HIS A 13 8.14 10.57 -5.01
C HIS A 13 8.63 9.53 -3.98
N ARG A 14 8.65 9.92 -2.69
CA ARG A 14 9.25 9.14 -1.59
C ARG A 14 8.26 8.34 -0.77
N TRP A 15 6.96 8.67 -0.82
CA TRP A 15 5.95 8.13 0.07
C TRP A 15 4.79 7.48 -0.68
N ARG A 16 4.34 6.35 -0.14
CA ARG A 16 3.23 5.52 -0.63
C ARG A 16 2.26 5.29 0.52
N LEU A 17 0.97 5.23 0.19
CA LEU A 17 -0.05 4.67 1.06
C LEU A 17 -0.31 3.23 0.62
N LEU A 18 -0.36 2.31 1.57
CA LEU A 18 -0.73 0.91 1.35
C LEU A 18 -1.98 0.59 2.16
N SER A 19 -2.94 -0.09 1.55
CA SER A 19 -4.07 -0.68 2.25
C SER A 19 -4.18 -2.16 1.90
N ARG A 20 -4.12 -2.99 2.93
CA ARG A 20 -4.37 -4.45 2.84
C ARG A 20 -5.86 -4.80 3.01
N ASP A 21 -6.64 -3.76 3.29
CA ASP A 21 -8.05 -3.67 3.65
C ASP A 21 -9.16 -3.92 2.65
N GLY A 22 -8.78 -3.78 1.39
CA GLY A 22 -9.67 -3.16 0.41
C GLY A 22 -9.95 -1.67 0.66
N GLY A 23 -9.03 -0.90 1.28
CA GLY A 23 -9.13 0.56 1.38
C GLY A 23 -9.75 1.11 2.67
N LYS A 24 -9.97 0.26 3.68
CA LYS A 24 -10.55 0.67 4.98
C LYS A 24 -9.52 1.37 5.87
N SER A 25 -8.28 0.91 5.85
CA SER A 25 -7.15 1.45 6.60
C SER A 25 -5.99 1.72 5.65
N TRP A 26 -5.26 2.80 5.91
CA TRP A 26 -4.14 3.22 5.07
C TRP A 26 -2.91 3.49 5.91
N GLU A 27 -1.81 2.85 5.54
CA GLU A 27 -0.51 3.04 6.17
C GLU A 27 0.39 3.88 5.25
N VAL A 28 0.92 5.00 5.76
CA VAL A 28 1.94 5.79 5.08
C VAL A 28 3.29 5.11 5.27
N MET A 29 3.98 4.84 4.17
CA MET A 29 5.30 4.22 4.19
C MET A 29 6.19 4.77 3.08
N SER A 30 7.50 4.69 3.29
CA SER A 30 8.47 5.10 2.27
C SER A 30 8.39 4.19 1.05
N HIS A 31 8.93 4.64 -0.08
CA HIS A 31 8.99 3.85 -1.30
C HIS A 31 9.71 2.50 -1.10
N GLU A 32 10.80 2.51 -0.33
CA GLU A 32 11.59 1.31 -0.02
C GLU A 32 10.79 0.33 0.85
N THR A 33 10.14 0.83 1.91
CA THR A 33 9.28 0.00 2.76
C THR A 33 8.10 -0.56 1.97
N TYR A 34 7.44 0.25 1.15
CA TYR A 34 6.37 -0.19 0.28
C TYR A 34 6.80 -1.33 -0.64
N ASN A 35 7.98 -1.22 -1.28
CA ASN A 35 8.45 -2.26 -2.19
C ASN A 35 8.74 -3.59 -1.47
N ARG A 36 9.09 -3.55 -0.19
CA ARG A 36 9.26 -4.74 0.65
C ARG A 36 7.93 -5.34 1.12
N GLU A 37 6.93 -4.49 1.37
CA GLU A 37 5.70 -4.88 2.07
C GLU A 37 4.51 -5.15 1.14
N LYS A 38 4.58 -4.76 -0.15
CA LYS A 38 3.49 -4.93 -1.14
C LYS A 38 3.22 -6.39 -1.54
N ASP A 39 4.25 -7.24 -1.46
CA ASP A 39 4.25 -8.66 -1.86
C ASP A 39 4.10 -9.62 -0.67
N LYS A 40 4.01 -9.08 0.56
CA LYS A 40 3.65 -9.84 1.77
C LYS A 40 2.13 -9.93 1.91
#